data_AF-Q0USX9-F1
#
_entry.id   AF-Q0USX9-F1
#
_cell.length_a   1.000
_cell.length_b   1.000
_cell.length_c   1.000
_cell.angle_alpha   90.00
_cell.angle_beta   90.00
_cell.angle_gamma   90.00
#
_symmetry.space_group_name_H-M   'P 1'
#
loop_
_entity.id
_entity.type
_entity.pdbx_description
1 polymer ?
#
loop_
_entity_poly.entity_id
_entity_poly.type
_entity_poly.pdbx_seq_one_letter_code
_entity_poly.pdbx_strand_id
1 'polypeptide(L)'
;MDIHINKKRCRDDTSPRSPTGSQIDAHYLEDHPALSFAVYMTYDCSAHHDEFKDSFKRMPMPYMDSVVAHQARPYFYTLPRDTEPATPRAEKLILSAGLDQALDMFLETSRRKASRGEEDDQKHEPLSIRQHPKSLVYPYLELYYRNQELREQTVRQTALPIVANTELVHMRNLSWYLEARLSSEFAEAEGLFHRGLTNRKHWAKLYRPEAVVVTQESGQPRAYVCTSCPDIKEGALRLRCWSWDFDGKFFRNEVVLVISWPSDSDTIPITDLHAYPLRHAHEHMEQELQHRGEVFWACRSRKFVNYGVPLQGMEVQIVLHS
;
A
#
# COMPACT_ATOMS: atom_id res chain seq x y z
N MET A 1 -12.79 24.96 9.30
CA MET A 1 -12.46 23.73 8.57
C MET A 1 -11.07 23.40 9.04
N ASP A 2 -10.99 22.53 10.04
CA ASP A 2 -9.81 22.48 10.87
C ASP A 2 -9.09 21.17 10.54
N ILE A 3 -8.12 21.27 9.64
CA ILE A 3 -7.19 20.19 9.32
C ILE A 3 -5.92 20.52 10.10
N HIS A 4 -5.56 19.68 11.05
CA HIS A 4 -4.30 19.83 11.77
C HIS A 4 -3.21 19.06 11.04
N ILE A 5 -2.29 19.79 10.44
CA ILE A 5 -1.04 19.24 9.91
C ILE A 5 0.02 19.52 10.97
N ASN A 6 0.35 18.52 11.78
CA ASN A 6 1.40 18.67 12.77
C ASN A 6 2.75 18.54 12.07
N LYS A 7 3.38 19.68 11.79
CA LYS A 7 4.80 19.74 11.44
C LYS A 7 5.58 19.69 12.74
N LYS A 8 6.00 18.48 13.18
CA LYS A 8 6.93 18.39 14.31
C LYS A 8 8.20 19.17 13.96
N ARG A 9 8.45 20.23 14.72
CA ARG A 9 9.65 21.04 14.65
C ARG A 9 10.83 20.19 15.15
N CYS A 10 11.96 20.25 14.44
CA CYS A 10 13.18 19.50 14.76
C CYS A 10 13.49 19.54 16.26
N ARG A 11 13.46 18.37 16.89
CA ARG A 11 14.02 18.14 18.23
C ARG A 11 14.98 16.96 18.10
N ASP A 12 16.18 17.15 18.62
CA ASP A 12 17.20 16.12 18.72
C ASP A 12 16.67 14.92 19.50
N ASP A 13 16.70 13.76 18.85
CA ASP A 13 16.13 12.51 19.33
C ASP A 13 17.13 11.75 20.23
N THR A 14 17.76 12.45 21.18
CA THR A 14 18.78 11.87 22.07
C THR A 14 18.27 11.56 23.48
N SER A 15 16.95 11.51 23.72
CA SER A 15 16.39 11.19 25.03
C SER A 15 15.73 9.80 25.06
N PRO A 16 16.22 8.84 25.89
CA PRO A 16 15.75 7.45 25.92
C PRO A 16 14.42 7.25 26.66
N ARG A 17 13.60 8.30 26.83
CA ARG A 17 12.31 8.24 27.54
C ARG A 17 11.18 8.99 26.79
N SER A 18 11.21 8.96 25.46
CA SER A 18 10.08 9.42 24.66
C SER A 18 9.04 8.30 24.55
N PRO A 19 7.76 8.54 24.86
CA PRO A 19 6.70 7.58 24.56
C PRO A 19 6.75 7.25 23.06
N THR A 20 6.60 5.97 22.72
CA THR A 20 6.43 5.55 21.31
C THR A 20 5.39 6.44 20.65
N GLY A 21 5.76 7.10 19.54
CA GLY A 21 4.96 8.17 18.91
C GLY A 21 3.47 7.82 18.73
N SER A 22 3.14 6.53 18.54
CA SER A 22 1.76 6.07 18.37
C SER A 22 0.81 6.38 19.53
N GLN A 23 1.29 6.53 20.78
CA GLN A 23 0.42 6.85 21.93
C GLN A 23 0.11 8.35 22.02
N ILE A 24 1.06 9.22 21.67
CA ILE A 24 0.87 10.68 21.70
C ILE A 24 -0.14 11.10 20.62
N ASP A 25 -0.16 10.37 19.51
CA ASP A 25 -0.90 10.80 18.32
C ASP A 25 -2.42 10.53 18.39
N ALA A 26 -2.87 9.52 19.14
CA ALA A 26 -4.31 9.24 19.32
C ALA A 26 -4.98 10.23 20.28
N HIS A 27 -4.30 10.57 21.38
CA HIS A 27 -4.81 11.50 22.40
C HIS A 27 -5.04 12.92 21.85
N TYR A 28 -4.25 13.35 20.85
CA TYR A 28 -4.45 14.67 20.24
C TYR A 28 -5.83 14.82 19.59
N LEU A 29 -6.32 13.78 18.89
CA LEU A 29 -7.65 13.82 18.28
C LEU A 29 -8.78 13.65 19.31
N GLU A 30 -8.52 12.94 20.41
CA GLU A 30 -9.46 12.84 21.54
C GLU A 30 -9.69 14.21 22.20
N ASP A 31 -8.63 15.01 22.35
CA ASP A 31 -8.69 16.36 22.91
C ASP A 31 -9.27 17.41 21.93
N HIS A 32 -9.37 17.08 20.64
CA HIS A 32 -9.79 18.01 19.58
C HIS A 32 -10.89 17.40 18.70
N PRO A 33 -12.13 17.22 19.23
CA PRO A 33 -13.21 16.51 18.53
C PRO A 33 -13.70 17.19 17.25
N ALA A 34 -13.35 18.47 17.02
CA ALA A 34 -13.63 19.18 15.78
C ALA A 34 -12.76 18.71 14.59
N LEU A 35 -11.60 18.10 14.87
CA LEU A 35 -10.68 17.63 13.84
C LEU A 35 -11.16 16.30 13.25
N SER A 36 -11.09 16.20 11.92
CA SER A 36 -11.51 14.98 11.20
C SER A 36 -10.42 13.90 11.19
N PHE A 37 -9.18 14.35 11.02
CA PHE A 37 -7.98 13.53 10.99
C PHE A 37 -6.77 14.44 11.23
N ALA A 38 -5.63 13.82 11.52
CA ALA A 38 -4.34 14.50 11.62
C ALA A 38 -3.34 13.84 10.67
N VAL A 39 -2.50 14.65 10.03
CA VAL A 39 -1.40 14.20 9.18
C VAL A 39 -0.10 14.49 9.89
N TYR A 40 0.64 13.43 10.19
CA TYR A 40 1.94 13.47 10.84
C TYR A 40 3.04 13.22 9.81
N MET A 41 3.99 14.14 9.76
CA MET A 41 5.17 14.06 8.91
C MET A 41 6.42 13.91 9.78
N THR A 42 7.26 12.94 9.47
CA THR A 42 8.54 12.72 10.12
C THR A 42 9.65 13.21 9.20
N TYR A 43 10.55 14.03 9.73
CA TYR A 43 11.69 14.59 8.99
C TYR A 43 12.99 14.07 9.58
N ASP A 44 13.99 13.89 8.73
CA ASP A 44 15.36 13.58 9.15
C ASP A 44 16.17 14.88 9.20
N CYS A 45 16.15 15.54 10.36
CA CYS A 45 16.76 16.87 10.50
C CYS A 45 18.28 16.82 10.34
N SER A 46 18.92 15.71 10.72
CA SER A 46 20.36 15.52 10.55
C SER A 46 20.72 15.39 9.07
N ALA A 47 20.02 14.51 8.35
CA ALA A 47 20.23 14.36 6.91
C ALA A 47 19.97 15.67 6.15
N HIS A 48 18.89 16.38 6.49
CA HIS A 48 18.60 17.67 5.88
C HIS A 48 19.69 18.71 6.20
N HIS A 49 20.08 18.86 7.47
CA HIS A 49 21.16 19.78 7.85
C HIS A 49 22.48 19.46 7.13
N ASP A 50 22.80 18.18 6.95
CA ASP A 50 24.00 17.75 6.23
C ASP A 50 24.04 18.22 4.77
N GLU A 51 22.89 18.46 4.12
CA GLU A 51 22.81 18.96 2.74
C GLU A 51 23.34 20.39 2.59
N PHE A 52 23.23 21.22 3.64
CA PHE A 52 23.56 22.65 3.56
C PHE A 52 24.44 23.17 4.70
N LYS A 53 24.97 22.30 5.57
CA LYS A 53 25.89 22.68 6.66
C LYS A 53 27.09 23.51 6.17
N ASP A 54 27.59 23.23 4.97
CA ASP A 54 28.72 23.94 4.37
C ASP A 54 28.34 25.32 3.81
N SER A 55 27.04 25.61 3.70
CA SER A 55 26.51 26.91 3.24
C SER A 55 26.43 27.94 4.36
N PHE A 56 26.59 27.54 5.63
CA PHE A 56 26.61 28.47 6.75
C PHE A 56 27.84 29.37 6.69
N LYS A 57 27.61 30.68 6.76
CA LYS A 57 28.67 31.68 6.81
C LYS A 57 28.90 32.11 8.25
N ARG A 58 30.17 32.13 8.64
CA ARG A 58 30.57 32.69 9.92
C ARG A 58 30.43 34.21 9.88
N MET A 59 29.70 34.75 10.84
CA MET A 59 29.57 36.17 11.08
C MET A 59 30.74 36.68 11.94
N PRO A 60 31.18 37.93 11.74
CA PRO A 60 32.16 38.55 12.63
C PRO A 60 31.60 38.63 14.05
N MET A 61 32.37 38.19 15.04
CA MET A 61 32.02 38.34 16.45
C MET A 61 32.43 39.75 16.93
N PRO A 62 31.58 40.48 17.67
CA PRO A 62 32.00 41.71 18.32
C PRO A 62 33.05 41.42 19.39
N TYR A 63 33.76 42.46 19.83
CA TYR A 63 34.74 42.33 20.90
C TYR A 63 34.03 41.93 22.21
N MET A 64 34.44 40.79 22.77
CA MET A 64 33.87 40.22 23.99
C MET A 64 34.93 39.40 24.72
N ASP A 65 34.68 39.14 26.00
CA ASP A 65 35.55 38.29 26.82
C ASP A 65 35.71 36.88 26.20
N SER A 66 36.88 36.27 26.37
CA SER A 66 37.22 34.98 25.75
C SER A 66 36.27 33.85 26.14
N VAL A 67 35.76 33.84 27.38
CA VAL A 67 34.82 32.80 27.85
C VAL A 67 33.48 32.97 27.15
N VAL A 68 33.01 34.21 27.05
CA VAL A 68 31.76 34.57 26.37
C VAL A 68 31.87 34.28 24.87
N ALA A 69 33.00 34.60 24.25
CA ALA A 69 33.26 34.32 22.83
C ALA A 69 33.16 32.81 22.51
N HIS A 70 33.70 31.95 23.38
CA HIS A 70 33.66 30.51 23.16
C HIS A 70 32.22 29.96 23.23
N GLN A 71 31.43 30.43 24.21
CA GLN A 71 30.02 30.03 24.36
C GLN A 71 29.13 30.59 23.25
N ALA A 72 29.41 31.80 22.78
CA ALA A 72 28.61 32.48 21.78
C ALA A 72 28.92 32.00 20.34
N ARG A 73 30.10 31.42 20.10
CA ARG A 73 30.59 31.01 18.77
C ARG A 73 29.58 30.23 17.91
N PRO A 74 28.80 29.25 18.40
CA PRO A 74 27.82 28.53 17.59
C PRO A 74 26.71 29.43 17.01
N TYR A 75 26.40 30.54 17.67
CA TYR A 75 25.34 31.48 17.25
C TYR A 75 25.81 32.49 16.19
N PHE A 76 27.10 32.52 15.86
CA PHE A 76 27.68 33.39 14.83
C PHE A 76 27.82 32.67 13.48
N TYR A 77 26.89 31.78 13.16
CA TYR A 77 26.75 31.18 11.85
C TYR A 77 25.36 31.53 11.30
N THR A 78 25.31 32.01 10.07
CA THR A 78 24.06 32.35 9.41
C THR A 78 24.00 31.66 8.07
N LEU A 79 22.79 31.24 7.71
CA LEU A 79 22.51 30.80 6.36
C LEU A 79 22.13 32.05 5.54
N PRO A 80 22.88 32.42 4.48
CA PRO A 80 22.65 33.69 3.79
C PRO A 80 21.35 33.74 2.99
N ARG A 81 20.80 32.57 2.64
CA ARG A 81 19.56 32.39 1.89
C ARG A 81 18.87 31.16 2.42
N ASP A 82 17.55 31.20 2.50
CA ASP A 82 16.77 30.02 2.85
C ASP A 82 17.04 28.88 1.86
N THR A 83 17.13 27.66 2.38
CA THR A 83 17.21 26.44 1.59
C THR A 83 15.83 25.92 1.23
N GLU A 84 15.79 24.95 0.32
CA GLU A 84 14.57 24.20 0.08
C GLU A 84 14.05 23.57 1.38
N PRO A 85 12.72 23.52 1.59
CA PRO A 85 12.15 22.86 2.76
C PRO A 85 12.55 21.39 2.84
N ALA A 86 12.78 20.90 4.05
CA ALA A 86 13.03 19.48 4.30
C ALA A 86 11.92 18.61 3.68
N THR A 87 12.32 17.53 3.02
CA THR A 87 11.38 16.51 2.55
C THR A 87 11.05 15.53 3.67
N PRO A 88 9.76 15.19 3.90
CA PRO A 88 9.39 14.23 4.92
C PRO A 88 9.91 12.83 4.55
N ARG A 89 10.54 12.16 5.52
CA ARG A 89 11.01 10.77 5.43
C ARG A 89 9.87 9.76 5.55
N ALA A 90 8.87 10.11 6.35
CA ALA A 90 7.68 9.28 6.53
C ALA A 90 6.45 10.16 6.75
N GLU A 91 5.30 9.63 6.38
CA GLU A 91 4.03 10.30 6.58
C GLU A 91 2.94 9.30 6.98
N LYS A 92 2.11 9.75 7.92
CA LYS A 92 1.08 8.95 8.55
C LYS A 92 -0.18 9.79 8.74
N LEU A 93 -1.32 9.27 8.30
CA LEU A 93 -2.65 9.84 8.51
C LEU A 93 -3.33 9.07 9.62
N ILE A 94 -3.89 9.79 10.59
CA ILE A 94 -4.63 9.22 11.73
C ILE A 94 -6.05 9.77 11.69
N LEU A 95 -7.02 8.85 11.68
CA LEU A 95 -8.43 9.16 11.56
C LEU A 95 -9.02 9.46 12.95
N SER A 96 -9.97 10.38 13.04
CA SER A 96 -10.81 10.49 14.23
C SER A 96 -11.70 9.24 14.35
N ALA A 97 -12.14 8.91 15.56
CA ALA A 97 -12.97 7.72 15.79
C ALA A 97 -14.25 7.71 14.93
N GLY A 98 -14.89 8.87 14.74
CA GLY A 98 -16.07 8.99 13.89
C GLY A 98 -15.75 8.81 12.40
N LEU A 99 -14.61 9.31 11.93
CA LEU A 99 -14.20 9.13 10.53
C LEU A 99 -13.79 7.67 10.25
N ASP A 100 -13.10 7.03 11.19
CA ASP A 100 -12.71 5.61 11.14
C ASP A 100 -13.96 4.72 10.99
N GLN A 101 -14.97 4.92 11.83
CA GLN A 101 -16.25 4.20 11.74
C GLN A 101 -17.00 4.48 10.43
N ALA A 102 -17.01 5.74 9.98
CA ALA A 102 -17.66 6.12 8.74
C ALA A 102 -17.00 5.47 7.51
N LEU A 103 -15.67 5.39 7.50
CA LEU A 103 -14.91 4.70 6.46
C LEU A 103 -15.15 3.19 6.49
N ASP A 104 -15.15 2.56 7.66
CA ASP A 104 -15.46 1.12 7.78
C ASP A 104 -16.87 0.81 7.24
N MET A 105 -17.89 1.57 7.66
CA MET A 105 -19.26 1.41 7.16
C MET A 105 -19.38 1.62 5.64
N PHE A 106 -18.65 2.60 5.11
CA PHE A 106 -18.55 2.85 3.68
C PHE A 106 -17.95 1.64 2.94
N LEU A 107 -16.82 1.12 3.43
CA LEU A 107 -16.13 -0.02 2.84
C LEU A 107 -16.98 -1.29 2.87
N GLU A 108 -17.69 -1.55 3.97
CA GLU A 108 -18.64 -2.67 4.07
C GLU A 108 -19.79 -2.56 3.07
N THR A 109 -20.33 -1.36 2.90
CA THR A 109 -21.45 -1.11 1.98
C THR A 109 -21.04 -1.26 0.52
N SER A 110 -19.84 -0.78 0.15
CA SER A 110 -19.26 -1.00 -1.18
C SER A 110 -19.07 -2.50 -1.46
N ARG A 111 -18.58 -3.28 -0.48
CA ARG A 111 -18.43 -4.75 -0.63
C ARG A 111 -19.77 -5.44 -0.90
N ARG A 112 -20.80 -5.16 -0.11
CA ARG A 112 -22.13 -5.78 -0.27
C ARG A 112 -22.76 -5.51 -1.63
N LYS A 113 -22.50 -4.35 -2.24
CA LYS A 113 -22.97 -4.03 -3.60
C LYS A 113 -22.25 -4.86 -4.66
N ALA A 114 -20.94 -5.10 -4.49
CA ALA A 114 -20.17 -5.92 -5.41
C ALA A 114 -20.61 -7.40 -5.37
N SER A 115 -20.89 -7.94 -4.18
CA SER A 115 -21.30 -9.35 -4.00
C SER A 115 -22.73 -9.66 -4.47
N ARG A 116 -23.57 -8.65 -4.74
CA ARG A 116 -24.98 -8.84 -5.06
C ARG A 116 -25.24 -9.18 -6.54
N GLY A 117 -24.18 -9.37 -7.33
CA GLY A 117 -24.23 -9.77 -8.74
C GLY A 117 -24.02 -11.26 -9.01
N GLU A 118 -23.69 -12.07 -7.99
CA GLU A 118 -23.46 -13.51 -8.13
C GLU A 118 -24.33 -14.25 -7.10
N GLU A 119 -25.52 -14.68 -7.53
CA GLU A 119 -26.27 -15.74 -6.84
C GLU A 119 -25.56 -17.07 -7.09
N ASP A 120 -24.55 -17.40 -6.29
CA ASP A 120 -24.12 -18.79 -6.16
C ASP A 120 -24.06 -19.20 -4.68
N ASP A 121 -24.70 -20.34 -4.40
CA ASP A 121 -25.26 -20.76 -3.12
C ASP A 121 -24.21 -21.45 -2.22
N GLN A 122 -22.99 -20.92 -2.22
CA GLN A 122 -21.92 -21.39 -1.36
C GLN A 122 -21.45 -20.27 -0.44
N LYS A 123 -21.57 -20.55 0.86
CA LYS A 123 -21.03 -19.79 1.98
C LYS A 123 -19.53 -19.61 1.80
N HIS A 124 -19.12 -18.67 0.96
CA HIS A 124 -17.83 -18.04 1.05
C HIS A 124 -17.81 -17.39 2.42
N GLU A 125 -16.98 -17.88 3.34
CA GLU A 125 -16.63 -17.09 4.51
C GLU A 125 -16.26 -15.70 4.00
N PRO A 126 -16.94 -14.63 4.47
CA PRO A 126 -16.61 -13.29 4.02
C PRO A 126 -15.13 -13.10 4.31
N LEU A 127 -14.36 -12.79 3.27
CA LEU A 127 -12.95 -12.44 3.35
C LEU A 127 -12.79 -11.55 4.58
N SER A 128 -12.16 -12.15 5.61
CA SER A 128 -12.18 -11.71 7.01
C SER A 128 -12.26 -10.19 7.11
N ILE A 129 -13.28 -9.69 7.82
CA ILE A 129 -13.59 -8.27 8.06
C ILE A 129 -12.30 -7.51 8.38
N ARG A 130 -11.66 -6.97 7.34
CA ARG A 130 -10.42 -6.24 7.49
C ARG A 130 -10.76 -4.85 7.99
N GLN A 131 -10.60 -4.66 9.29
CA GLN A 131 -10.43 -3.35 9.90
C GLN A 131 -9.27 -2.68 9.15
N HIS A 132 -9.52 -1.56 8.48
CA HIS A 132 -8.41 -0.74 8.04
C HIS A 132 -7.63 -0.30 9.30
N PRO A 133 -6.29 -0.20 9.22
CA PRO A 133 -5.56 0.29 10.37
C PRO A 133 -6.03 1.72 10.66
N LYS A 134 -6.34 2.02 11.93
CA LYS A 134 -6.68 3.37 12.44
C LYS A 134 -5.72 4.47 11.97
N SER A 135 -4.54 4.04 11.55
CA SER A 135 -3.63 4.87 10.83
C SER A 135 -3.22 4.30 9.48
N LEU A 136 -3.28 5.17 8.49
CA LEU A 136 -2.89 4.91 7.12
C LEU A 136 -1.50 5.51 6.91
N VAL A 137 -0.60 4.75 6.28
CA VAL A 137 0.75 5.21 5.96
C VAL A 137 0.79 5.66 4.50
N TYR A 138 1.47 6.76 4.20
CA TYR A 138 1.69 7.22 2.83
C TYR A 138 2.35 6.07 2.02
N PRO A 139 1.87 5.74 0.80
CA PRO A 139 1.01 6.55 -0.08
C PRO A 139 -0.50 6.31 0.04
N TYR A 140 -1.00 5.84 1.19
CA TYR A 140 -2.42 5.64 1.49
C TYR A 140 -3.13 4.73 0.47
N LEU A 141 -2.56 3.55 0.22
CA LEU A 141 -2.98 2.64 -0.85
C LEU A 141 -4.49 2.32 -0.82
N GLU A 142 -5.06 2.07 0.36
CA GLU A 142 -6.50 1.83 0.52
C GLU A 142 -7.35 3.03 0.05
N LEU A 143 -6.93 4.26 0.37
CA LEU A 143 -7.60 5.48 -0.07
C LEU A 143 -7.41 5.74 -1.56
N TYR A 144 -6.25 5.40 -2.12
CA TYR A 144 -6.00 5.50 -3.56
C TYR A 144 -7.01 4.67 -4.36
N TYR A 145 -7.18 3.38 -4.04
CA TYR A 145 -8.10 2.50 -4.77
C TYR A 145 -9.57 2.87 -4.61
N ARG A 146 -9.93 3.49 -3.49
CA ARG A 146 -11.32 3.88 -3.17
C ARG A 146 -11.60 5.35 -3.41
N ASN A 147 -10.65 6.11 -3.94
CA ASN A 147 -10.76 7.56 -4.10
C ASN A 147 -11.97 7.95 -4.96
N GLN A 148 -12.21 7.24 -6.07
CA GLN A 148 -13.37 7.51 -6.92
C GLN A 148 -14.69 7.25 -6.19
N GLU A 149 -14.84 6.09 -5.55
CA GLU A 149 -16.04 5.74 -4.78
C GLU A 149 -16.29 6.74 -3.64
N LEU A 150 -15.22 7.12 -2.93
CA LEU A 150 -15.26 8.09 -1.84
C LEU A 150 -15.75 9.46 -2.33
N ARG A 151 -15.25 9.92 -3.48
CA ARG A 151 -15.68 11.18 -4.12
C ARG A 151 -17.15 11.13 -4.52
N GLU A 152 -17.57 10.09 -5.23
CA GLU A 152 -18.94 9.95 -5.70
C GLU A 152 -19.95 9.97 -4.54
N GLN A 153 -19.63 9.29 -3.44
CA GLN A 153 -20.50 9.29 -2.25
C GLN A 153 -20.53 10.64 -1.53
N THR A 154 -19.39 11.31 -1.43
CA THR A 154 -19.29 12.64 -0.82
C THR A 154 -20.13 13.69 -1.58
N VAL A 155 -20.14 13.61 -2.92
CA VAL A 155 -20.84 14.54 -3.82
C VAL A 155 -22.34 14.28 -3.84
N ARG A 156 -22.75 13.01 -4.00
CA ARG A 156 -24.18 12.69 -4.21
C ARG A 156 -25.05 12.92 -2.96
N GLN A 157 -24.46 13.13 -1.78
CA GLN A 157 -25.16 13.20 -0.49
C GLN A 157 -26.17 12.06 -0.25
N THR A 158 -26.06 10.97 -1.02
CA THR A 158 -26.89 9.78 -0.92
C THR A 158 -26.31 8.98 0.21
N ALA A 159 -26.54 9.52 1.40
CA ALA A 159 -26.03 9.02 2.65
C ALA A 159 -26.31 7.52 2.74
N LEU A 160 -25.29 6.77 3.16
CA LEU A 160 -25.51 5.70 4.13
C LEU A 160 -26.60 6.19 5.09
N PRO A 161 -27.78 5.56 5.15
CA PRO A 161 -28.94 6.09 5.90
C PRO A 161 -28.71 6.26 7.42
N ILE A 162 -27.49 6.02 7.90
CA ILE A 162 -27.11 5.73 9.28
C ILE A 162 -25.96 6.64 9.77
N VAL A 163 -25.30 7.37 8.88
CA VAL A 163 -24.10 8.18 9.23
C VAL A 163 -24.52 9.55 9.76
N ALA A 164 -24.01 9.94 10.93
CA ALA A 164 -24.30 11.24 11.54
C ALA A 164 -23.82 12.40 10.64
N ASN A 165 -24.48 13.55 10.69
CA ASN A 165 -24.11 14.72 9.86
C ASN A 165 -22.62 15.11 10.04
N THR A 166 -22.08 14.94 11.25
CA THR A 166 -20.68 15.19 11.59
C THR A 166 -19.72 14.24 10.86
N GLU A 167 -20.05 12.95 10.75
CA GLU A 167 -19.24 11.94 10.07
C GLU A 167 -19.19 12.18 8.55
N LEU A 168 -20.31 12.63 7.96
CA LEU A 168 -20.34 13.07 6.56
C LEU A 168 -19.40 14.26 6.34
N VAL A 169 -19.37 15.24 7.26
CA VAL A 169 -18.42 16.36 7.19
C VAL A 169 -16.97 15.87 7.26
N HIS A 170 -16.67 14.92 8.14
CA HIS A 170 -15.32 14.33 8.22
C HIS A 170 -14.92 13.62 6.93
N MET A 171 -15.83 12.85 6.33
CA MET A 171 -15.63 12.20 5.03
C MET A 171 -15.39 13.23 3.91
N ARG A 172 -16.15 14.34 3.90
CA ARG A 172 -15.94 15.44 2.96
C ARG A 172 -14.55 16.05 3.10
N ASN A 173 -14.12 16.30 4.33
CA ASN A 173 -12.80 16.87 4.62
C ASN A 173 -11.67 15.95 4.16
N LEU A 174 -11.82 14.63 4.36
CA LEU A 174 -10.85 13.65 3.88
C LEU A 174 -10.79 13.64 2.35
N SER A 175 -11.94 13.57 1.68
CA SER A 175 -12.05 13.60 0.21
C SER A 175 -11.41 14.86 -0.38
N TRP A 176 -11.70 16.02 0.21
CA TRP A 176 -11.09 17.30 -0.19
C TRP A 176 -9.58 17.29 -0.01
N TYR A 177 -9.07 16.77 1.11
CA TYR A 177 -7.63 16.67 1.35
C TYR A 177 -6.93 15.78 0.34
N LEU A 178 -7.51 14.61 0.02
CA LEU A 178 -6.96 13.71 -0.99
C LEU A 178 -6.95 14.36 -2.37
N GLU A 179 -8.01 15.09 -2.74
CA GLU A 179 -8.06 15.85 -3.99
C GLU A 179 -6.99 16.95 -4.04
N ALA A 180 -6.94 17.81 -3.01
CA ALA A 180 -6.06 18.96 -2.99
C ALA A 180 -4.58 18.56 -3.01
N ARG A 181 -4.25 17.41 -2.39
CA ARG A 181 -2.86 17.00 -2.19
C ARG A 181 -2.36 15.92 -3.14
N LEU A 182 -3.19 14.92 -3.45
CA LEU A 182 -2.74 13.68 -4.09
C LEU A 182 -3.32 13.48 -5.50
N SER A 183 -4.21 14.35 -5.96
CA SER A 183 -4.81 14.24 -7.30
C SER A 183 -3.78 14.17 -8.42
N SER A 184 -2.76 15.03 -8.39
CA SER A 184 -1.68 15.03 -9.38
C SER A 184 -0.86 13.74 -9.32
N GLU A 185 -0.52 13.26 -8.13
CA GLU A 185 0.23 12.01 -7.97
C GLU A 185 -0.59 10.77 -8.35
N PHE A 186 -1.91 10.82 -8.17
CA PHE A 186 -2.80 9.75 -8.59
C PHE A 186 -2.94 9.74 -10.12
N ALA A 187 -3.09 10.91 -10.74
CA ALA A 187 -3.09 11.04 -12.19
C ALA A 187 -1.76 10.60 -12.82
N GLU A 188 -0.63 10.93 -12.18
CA GLU A 188 0.71 10.46 -12.57
C GLU A 188 0.78 8.93 -12.56
N ALA A 189 0.33 8.29 -11.48
CA ALA A 189 0.29 6.83 -11.36
C ALA A 189 -0.56 6.19 -12.47
N GLU A 190 -1.79 6.66 -12.65
CA GLU A 190 -2.73 6.14 -13.66
C GLU A 190 -2.17 6.32 -15.07
N GLY A 191 -1.54 7.46 -15.36
CA GLY A 191 -0.90 7.72 -16.65
C GLY A 191 0.25 6.76 -16.96
N LEU A 192 1.06 6.40 -15.96
CA LEU A 192 2.10 5.38 -16.11
C LEU A 192 1.48 4.00 -16.34
N PHE A 193 0.47 3.62 -15.53
CA PHE A 193 -0.14 2.30 -15.59
C PHE A 193 -0.87 2.05 -16.91
N HIS A 194 -1.55 3.05 -17.46
CA HIS A 194 -2.17 2.98 -18.80
C HIS A 194 -1.15 2.72 -19.91
N ARG A 195 0.10 3.14 -19.73
CA ARG A 195 1.20 2.92 -20.67
C ARG A 195 1.95 1.61 -20.41
N GLY A 196 1.51 0.80 -19.45
CA GLY A 196 2.20 -0.42 -19.04
C GLY A 196 3.51 -0.17 -18.28
N LEU A 197 3.70 1.03 -17.74
CA LEU A 197 4.92 1.45 -17.04
C LEU A 197 4.65 1.70 -15.55
N THR A 198 5.69 1.70 -14.75
CA THR A 198 5.64 2.10 -13.34
C THR A 198 6.98 2.68 -12.90
N ASN A 199 7.01 3.34 -11.75
CA ASN A 199 8.23 3.85 -11.12
C ASN A 199 8.29 3.49 -9.63
N ARG A 200 9.43 3.76 -8.97
CA ARG A 200 9.61 3.48 -7.52
C ARG A 200 8.59 4.20 -6.64
N LYS A 201 8.07 5.35 -7.09
CA LYS A 201 7.04 6.14 -6.39
C LYS A 201 5.65 5.48 -6.46
N HIS A 202 5.30 4.83 -7.57
CA HIS A 202 3.93 4.37 -7.84
C HIS A 202 3.75 2.86 -7.81
N TRP A 203 4.78 2.03 -7.93
CA TRP A 203 4.63 0.57 -8.04
C TRP A 203 3.80 -0.11 -6.94
N ALA A 204 3.81 0.40 -5.70
CA ALA A 204 2.95 -0.13 -4.63
C ALA A 204 1.44 0.00 -4.97
N LYS A 205 1.06 1.02 -5.74
CA LYS A 205 -0.31 1.31 -6.23
C LYS A 205 -0.76 0.35 -7.34
N LEU A 206 0.07 -0.59 -7.77
CA LEU A 206 -0.34 -1.65 -8.69
C LEU A 206 -1.18 -2.73 -7.99
N TYR A 207 -0.91 -2.98 -6.71
CA TYR A 207 -1.42 -4.14 -5.98
C TYR A 207 -2.55 -3.76 -5.04
N ARG A 208 -3.77 -4.21 -5.37
CA ARG A 208 -4.97 -4.00 -4.56
C ARG A 208 -5.45 -5.32 -3.95
N PRO A 209 -6.20 -5.28 -2.83
CA PRO A 209 -6.91 -6.46 -2.35
C PRO A 209 -7.75 -7.10 -3.47
N GLU A 210 -7.83 -8.44 -3.46
CA GLU A 210 -8.57 -9.26 -4.42
C GLU A 210 -8.01 -9.25 -5.86
N ALA A 211 -6.98 -8.46 -6.15
CA ALA A 211 -6.33 -8.53 -7.45
C ALA A 211 -5.56 -9.84 -7.63
N VAL A 212 -5.68 -10.41 -8.82
CA VAL A 212 -4.83 -11.51 -9.26
C VAL A 212 -3.48 -10.96 -9.69
N VAL A 213 -2.42 -11.50 -9.11
CA VAL A 213 -1.03 -11.23 -9.48
C VAL A 213 -0.42 -12.47 -10.09
N VAL A 214 0.44 -12.27 -11.08
CA VAL A 214 1.18 -13.33 -11.76
C VAL A 214 2.66 -13.21 -11.47
N THR A 215 3.31 -14.35 -11.38
CA THR A 215 4.76 -14.51 -11.27
C THR A 215 5.19 -15.68 -12.14
N GLN A 216 6.48 -15.78 -12.42
CA GLN A 216 7.07 -16.95 -13.06
C GLN A 216 7.70 -17.85 -11.99
N GLU A 217 7.27 -19.10 -11.91
CA GLU A 217 7.91 -20.13 -11.08
C GLU A 217 8.33 -21.30 -11.97
N SER A 218 9.62 -21.64 -11.98
CA SER A 218 10.17 -22.73 -12.79
C SER A 218 9.80 -22.65 -14.29
N GLY A 219 9.72 -21.42 -14.83
CA GLY A 219 9.35 -21.16 -16.23
C GLY A 219 7.85 -21.33 -16.54
N GLN A 220 7.01 -21.48 -15.52
CA GLN A 220 5.57 -21.57 -15.65
C GLN A 220 4.91 -20.37 -14.97
N PRO A 221 3.90 -19.74 -15.59
CA PRO A 221 3.18 -18.68 -14.93
C PRO A 221 2.34 -19.27 -13.79
N ARG A 222 2.39 -18.60 -12.64
CA ARG A 222 1.59 -18.91 -11.46
C ARG A 222 0.85 -17.66 -11.00
N ALA A 223 -0.42 -17.85 -10.65
CA ALA A 223 -1.30 -16.78 -10.21
C ALA A 223 -1.60 -16.89 -8.71
N TYR A 224 -1.69 -15.73 -8.07
CA TYR A 224 -2.08 -15.60 -6.67
C TYR A 224 -3.11 -14.48 -6.51
N VAL A 225 -3.98 -14.60 -5.52
CA VAL A 225 -4.96 -13.58 -5.17
C VAL A 225 -4.44 -12.77 -4.00
N CYS A 226 -4.31 -11.45 -4.17
CA CYS A 226 -3.90 -10.54 -3.11
C CYS A 226 -4.97 -10.46 -2.01
N THR A 227 -4.53 -10.46 -0.76
CA THR A 227 -5.44 -10.33 0.39
C THR A 227 -5.50 -8.92 0.96
N SER A 228 -4.40 -8.15 0.88
CA SER A 228 -4.29 -6.74 1.29
C SER A 228 -3.51 -5.92 0.27
N CYS A 229 -3.52 -4.60 0.44
CA CYS A 229 -2.43 -3.76 -0.03
C CYS A 229 -1.05 -4.26 0.46
N PRO A 230 0.03 -3.98 -0.31
CA PRO A 230 1.39 -4.32 0.07
C PRO A 230 1.86 -3.56 1.31
N ASP A 231 2.65 -4.23 2.13
CA ASP A 231 3.49 -3.58 3.14
C ASP A 231 4.82 -3.16 2.49
N ILE A 232 5.23 -1.91 2.69
CA ILE A 232 6.52 -1.40 2.20
C ILE A 232 7.54 -1.53 3.33
N LYS A 233 8.56 -2.37 3.14
CA LYS A 233 9.65 -2.57 4.12
C LYS A 233 10.98 -2.74 3.40
N GLU A 234 12.01 -2.04 3.88
CA GLU A 234 13.40 -2.19 3.40
C GLU A 234 13.54 -2.04 1.87
N GLY A 235 12.74 -1.16 1.27
CA GLY A 235 12.76 -0.93 -0.20
C GLY A 235 12.08 -2.01 -1.04
N ALA A 236 11.42 -2.99 -0.41
CA ALA A 236 10.65 -4.03 -1.07
C ALA A 236 9.16 -3.99 -0.68
N LEU A 237 8.32 -4.54 -1.54
CA LEU A 237 6.90 -4.75 -1.27
C LEU A 237 6.70 -6.18 -0.74
N ARG A 238 5.90 -6.32 0.32
CA ARG A 238 5.46 -7.62 0.82
C ARG A 238 3.96 -7.76 0.57
N LEU A 239 3.60 -8.68 -0.31
CA LEU A 239 2.21 -8.99 -0.64
C LEU A 239 1.78 -10.27 0.04
N ARG A 240 0.75 -10.20 0.88
CA ARG A 240 0.05 -11.38 1.40
C ARG A 240 -0.95 -11.86 0.38
N CYS A 241 -0.72 -13.04 -0.17
CA CYS A 241 -1.55 -13.62 -1.21
C CYS A 241 -1.93 -15.06 -0.86
N TRP A 242 -2.85 -15.63 -1.62
CA TRP A 242 -3.14 -17.05 -1.57
C TRP A 242 -3.33 -17.64 -2.97
N SER A 243 -3.18 -18.95 -3.08
CA SER A 243 -3.52 -19.73 -4.27
C SER A 243 -4.17 -21.05 -3.87
N TRP A 244 -4.85 -21.70 -4.81
CA TRP A 244 -5.27 -23.09 -4.63
C TRP A 244 -4.09 -24.02 -4.90
N ASP A 245 -3.92 -25.02 -4.05
CA ASP A 245 -2.87 -26.04 -4.18
C ASP A 245 -3.46 -27.45 -3.97
N PHE A 246 -2.72 -28.47 -4.40
CA PHE A 246 -3.17 -29.86 -4.38
C PHE A 246 -2.03 -30.83 -4.11
N ASP A 247 -2.09 -31.50 -2.96
CA ASP A 247 -1.17 -32.56 -2.53
C ASP A 247 -1.87 -33.93 -2.40
N GLY A 248 -3.03 -34.07 -3.04
CA GLY A 248 -3.99 -35.15 -2.80
C GLY A 248 -5.28 -34.67 -2.13
N LYS A 249 -5.27 -33.48 -1.53
CA LYS A 249 -6.47 -32.72 -1.13
C LYS A 249 -6.37 -31.30 -1.67
N PHE A 250 -7.50 -30.71 -2.03
CA PHE A 250 -7.56 -29.29 -2.37
C PHE A 250 -7.47 -28.46 -1.11
N PHE A 251 -6.53 -27.53 -1.06
CA PHE A 251 -6.41 -26.59 0.05
C PHE A 251 -5.98 -25.22 -0.44
N ARG A 252 -6.27 -24.22 0.40
CA ARG A 252 -5.82 -22.85 0.19
C ARG A 252 -4.42 -22.68 0.77
N ASN A 253 -3.48 -22.27 -0.06
CA ASN A 253 -2.09 -22.04 0.31
C ASN A 253 -1.85 -20.53 0.43
N GLU A 254 -1.56 -20.05 1.64
CA GLU A 254 -1.19 -18.66 1.92
C GLU A 254 0.31 -18.46 1.68
N VAL A 255 0.66 -17.38 0.97
CA VAL A 255 2.04 -17.05 0.62
C VAL A 255 2.30 -15.56 0.82
N VAL A 256 3.57 -15.21 1.09
CA VAL A 256 4.03 -13.82 1.05
C VAL A 256 4.99 -13.65 -0.12
N LEU A 257 4.56 -12.91 -1.15
CA LEU A 257 5.44 -12.53 -2.26
C LEU A 257 6.25 -11.30 -1.85
N VAL A 258 7.57 -11.36 -2.02
CA VAL A 258 8.47 -10.23 -1.80
C VAL A 258 8.90 -9.70 -3.16
N ILE A 259 8.53 -8.46 -3.46
CA ILE A 259 8.82 -7.82 -4.74
C ILE A 259 9.82 -6.70 -4.48
N SER A 260 11.03 -6.93 -4.97
CA SER A 260 12.10 -5.93 -4.99
C SER A 260 12.07 -5.18 -6.30
N TRP A 261 12.56 -3.94 -6.27
CA TRP A 261 12.71 -3.17 -7.50
C TRP A 261 13.83 -3.76 -8.36
N PRO A 262 13.58 -4.12 -9.63
CA PRO A 262 14.49 -4.96 -10.42
C PRO A 262 15.57 -4.18 -11.19
N SER A 263 15.56 -2.84 -11.16
CA SER A 263 16.38 -2.02 -12.05
C SER A 263 17.02 -0.82 -11.35
N ASP A 264 18.15 -0.33 -11.88
CA ASP A 264 18.69 0.97 -11.46
C ASP A 264 17.89 2.13 -12.05
N SER A 265 17.13 1.91 -13.12
CA SER A 265 16.19 2.89 -13.67
C SER A 265 15.06 3.16 -12.68
N ASP A 266 14.63 4.42 -12.59
CA ASP A 266 13.48 4.81 -11.78
C ASP A 266 12.15 4.38 -12.42
N THR A 267 12.10 4.24 -13.75
CA THR A 267 10.89 3.82 -14.49
C THR A 267 11.16 2.57 -15.31
N ILE A 268 10.25 1.60 -15.23
CA ILE A 268 10.33 0.29 -15.90
C ILE A 268 8.95 -0.15 -16.44
N PRO A 269 8.90 -1.08 -17.40
CA PRO A 269 7.71 -1.87 -17.70
C PRO A 269 7.17 -2.59 -16.46
N ILE A 270 5.85 -2.63 -16.29
CA ILE A 270 5.19 -3.35 -15.18
C ILE A 270 5.54 -4.85 -15.22
N THR A 271 5.67 -5.42 -16.41
CA THR A 271 6.00 -6.83 -16.65
C THR A 271 7.42 -7.22 -16.23
N ASP A 272 8.31 -6.24 -16.01
CA ASP A 272 9.68 -6.49 -15.55
C ASP A 272 9.74 -6.71 -14.03
N LEU A 273 8.64 -6.44 -13.31
CA LEU A 273 8.51 -6.82 -11.91
C LEU A 273 8.39 -8.34 -11.78
N HIS A 274 9.08 -8.94 -10.81
CA HIS A 274 9.02 -10.39 -10.58
C HIS A 274 7.58 -10.91 -10.38
N ALA A 275 6.73 -10.11 -9.75
CA ALA A 275 5.30 -10.36 -9.71
C ALA A 275 4.51 -9.09 -10.02
N TYR A 276 3.49 -9.16 -10.87
CA TYR A 276 2.70 -8.01 -11.32
C TYR A 276 1.22 -8.36 -11.49
N PRO A 277 0.30 -7.38 -11.50
CA PRO A 277 -1.12 -7.66 -11.67
C PRO A 277 -1.44 -8.26 -13.04
N LEU A 278 -2.27 -9.31 -13.07
CA LEU A 278 -2.65 -10.05 -14.29
C LEU A 278 -3.19 -9.15 -15.39
N ARG A 279 -3.91 -8.08 -15.04
CA ARG A 279 -4.45 -7.08 -16.00
C ARG A 279 -3.40 -6.38 -16.87
N HIS A 280 -2.11 -6.48 -16.51
CA HIS A 280 -0.98 -5.94 -17.29
C HIS A 280 -0.17 -7.03 -17.98
N ALA A 281 -0.60 -8.30 -17.90
CA ALA A 281 0.01 -9.40 -18.62
C ALA A 281 -0.36 -9.37 -20.10
N HIS A 282 0.38 -10.15 -20.90
CA HIS A 282 0.04 -10.38 -22.31
C HIS A 282 -1.32 -11.06 -22.45
N GLU A 283 -2.06 -10.76 -23.53
CA GLU A 283 -3.46 -11.17 -23.76
C GLU A 283 -3.69 -12.68 -23.60
N HIS A 284 -2.71 -13.52 -23.92
CA HIS A 284 -2.83 -14.97 -23.81
C HIS A 284 -2.60 -15.54 -22.40
N MET A 285 -1.95 -14.77 -21.51
CA MET A 285 -1.59 -15.23 -20.17
C MET A 285 -2.83 -15.49 -19.31
N GLU A 286 -3.82 -14.60 -19.37
CA GLU A 286 -5.07 -14.73 -18.63
C GLU A 286 -5.85 -15.97 -19.06
N GLN A 287 -5.97 -16.19 -20.37
CA GLN A 287 -6.64 -17.35 -20.94
C GLN A 287 -5.95 -18.66 -20.56
N GLU A 288 -4.62 -18.70 -20.60
CA GLU A 288 -3.85 -19.87 -20.20
C GLU A 288 -4.04 -20.20 -18.72
N LEU A 289 -3.95 -19.19 -17.85
CA LEU A 289 -4.14 -19.35 -16.41
C LEU A 289 -5.57 -19.77 -16.06
N GLN A 290 -6.57 -19.21 -16.75
CA GLN A 290 -7.96 -19.58 -16.57
C GLN A 290 -8.19 -21.03 -16.98
N HIS A 291 -7.74 -21.45 -18.16
CA HIS A 291 -7.87 -22.83 -18.64
C HIS A 291 -7.20 -23.82 -17.67
N ARG A 292 -5.98 -23.54 -17.23
CA ARG A 292 -5.27 -24.35 -16.24
C ARG A 292 -6.03 -24.40 -14.91
N GLY A 293 -6.58 -23.26 -14.47
CA GLY A 293 -7.41 -23.15 -13.28
C GLY A 293 -8.68 -23.98 -13.34
N GLU A 294 -9.38 -24.01 -14.48
CA GLU A 294 -10.58 -24.83 -14.71
C GLU A 294 -10.27 -26.33 -14.65
N VAL A 295 -9.19 -26.76 -15.31
CA VAL A 295 -8.71 -28.14 -15.27
C VAL A 295 -8.34 -28.53 -13.84
N PHE A 296 -7.61 -27.67 -13.14
CA PHE A 296 -7.24 -27.89 -11.75
C PHE A 296 -8.48 -27.97 -10.85
N TRP A 297 -9.41 -27.02 -10.96
CA TRP A 297 -10.67 -27.00 -10.19
C TRP A 297 -11.57 -28.21 -10.46
N ALA A 298 -11.52 -28.77 -11.68
CA ALA A 298 -12.23 -29.99 -12.02
C ALA A 298 -11.70 -31.23 -11.26
N CYS A 299 -10.45 -31.21 -10.80
CA CYS A 299 -9.85 -32.28 -9.98
C CYS A 299 -10.30 -32.24 -8.50
N ARG A 300 -11.09 -31.23 -8.08
CA ARG A 300 -11.58 -31.13 -6.68
C ARG A 300 -12.48 -32.29 -6.27
N SER A 301 -13.23 -32.84 -7.22
CA SER A 301 -13.93 -34.10 -7.07
C SER A 301 -13.06 -35.21 -7.68
N ARG A 302 -13.07 -36.41 -7.09
CA ARG A 302 -12.36 -37.57 -7.64
C ARG A 302 -12.78 -37.78 -9.10
N LYS A 303 -11.95 -37.35 -10.03
CA LYS A 303 -12.08 -37.65 -11.45
C LYS A 303 -11.01 -38.65 -11.82
N PHE A 304 -11.40 -39.69 -12.55
CA PHE A 304 -10.47 -40.68 -13.06
C PHE A 304 -9.67 -40.03 -14.18
N VAL A 305 -8.41 -39.67 -13.92
CA VAL A 305 -7.50 -39.18 -14.95
C VAL A 305 -6.81 -40.41 -15.55
N ASN A 306 -7.25 -40.82 -16.74
CA ASN A 306 -6.60 -41.89 -17.47
C ASN A 306 -5.39 -41.30 -18.22
N TYR A 307 -4.19 -41.65 -17.79
CA TYR A 307 -2.98 -41.42 -18.59
C TYR A 307 -2.99 -42.42 -19.73
N GLY A 308 -3.51 -42.00 -20.89
CA GLY A 308 -3.29 -42.70 -22.13
C GLY A 308 -1.82 -42.57 -22.52
N VAL A 309 -0.96 -43.41 -21.93
CA VAL A 309 0.41 -43.59 -22.44
C VAL A 309 0.25 -44.19 -23.83
N PRO A 310 0.71 -43.54 -24.90
CA PRO A 310 0.78 -44.20 -26.20
C PRO A 310 1.75 -45.37 -26.02
N LEU A 311 1.21 -46.60 -26.07
CA LEU A 311 2.00 -47.82 -26.17
C LEU A 311 2.62 -47.87 -27.58
N GLN A 312 3.55 -46.98 -27.86
CA GLN A 312 4.50 -47.14 -28.96
C GLN A 312 5.88 -47.35 -28.34
N GLY A 313 6.21 -48.62 -28.08
CA GLY A 313 7.61 -49.03 -27.90
C GLY A 313 7.94 -49.99 -26.75
N MET A 314 7.01 -50.37 -25.87
CA MET A 314 7.31 -51.39 -24.86
C MET A 314 7.00 -52.79 -25.39
N GLU A 315 8.00 -53.43 -26.02
CA GLU A 315 8.04 -54.88 -26.16
C GLU A 315 8.10 -55.51 -24.76
N VAL A 316 6.97 -56.08 -24.33
CA VAL A 316 6.90 -56.89 -23.13
C VAL A 316 7.44 -58.29 -23.49
N GLN A 317 8.69 -58.58 -23.13
CA GLN A 317 9.18 -59.96 -23.11
C GLN A 317 8.54 -60.69 -21.93
N ILE A 318 7.60 -61.59 -22.24
CA ILE A 318 7.07 -62.55 -21.27
C ILE A 318 8.08 -63.69 -21.15
N VAL A 319 8.79 -63.76 -20.03
CA VAL A 319 9.59 -64.94 -19.66
C VAL A 319 8.66 -65.93 -18.95
N LEU A 320 8.35 -67.05 -19.62
CA LEU A 320 7.70 -68.19 -19.00
C LEU A 320 8.77 -69.05 -18.32
N HIS A 321 8.73 -69.14 -16.99
CA HIS A 321 9.46 -70.17 -16.25
C HIS A 321 8.64 -71.45 -16.21
N SER A 322 9.21 -72.52 -16.77
CA SER A 322 8.77 -73.92 -16.69
C SER A 322 9.13 -74.57 -15.37
#